data_AF-A0A377IZ71-F1
#
_entry.id   AF-A0A377IZ71-F1
#
_cell.length_a   1.000
_cell.length_b   1.000
_cell.length_c   1.000
_cell.angle_alpha   90.00
_cell.angle_beta   90.00
_cell.angle_gamma   90.00
#
_symmetry.space_group_name_H-M   'P 1'
#
loop_
_entity.id
_entity.type
_entity.pdbx_description
1 polymer ?
#
loop_
_entity_poly.entity_id
_entity_poly.type
_entity_poly.pdbx_seq_one_letter_code
_entity_poly.pdbx_strand_id
1 'polypeptide(L)'
;MSKQIQIPDIGSDEVTVTEVMVKVGDTITAEQSIINVEGDKASMEVPAPEAGVVKEVLVKVGDKVTTGTPMLVLESADAAASAPAAAAPAPAATPAAASVVEVNVPDIGSDEVNVTDIMVKVGDTVEVDQSIINVEGDKASMEVPAPVAGVVKEILINVGDKVVTGKLIMKFEVAGAAPAAAPAQQVAAPAAAPTASAIKEVNVPDIGGDEVNVTEIMVAVGDSVSEEQSLITVEGDKASMEVPAPFAGVVKEILVKSGDKVSTGSLIMKFEVAGAAPAPAVAPAASAPASQAAPAAVPTAQSANVSGLSQEQVVASAGYAHATPVIRRLAREYGINLDRVKGTGRKGRVVKEDIQAYVKTAVKAFETGSVSSSAAAGNGVANGAGLGLLPWPKVDFSKFGEVEEVELSRINKISGANLHRNWVMIPHVTHFDRTDITDLEAFRKEQNKIVEKQKLDVKITPVVFIMKAVAKALEAFPRFNSSISEDGQKLTLKKYINIGVAVDTPNGLVVPVFKNVNKKGIIELSRELMEVSKKARDGKLSGSDMQGGCFTISSLGGIGTTHFTPIVNAPEVAILGVSKSEMLPIWNGKEFEPRLMLPLSLSFDHRVIDGADGARFLSYINGVLADLRRLVM
;
A
#
# COMPACT_ATOMS: atom_id res chain seq x y z
N MET A 1 -15.43 -43.90 7.23
CA MET A 1 -14.84 -44.57 8.41
C MET A 1 -15.49 -43.97 9.65
N SER A 2 -15.92 -44.77 10.64
CA SER A 2 -16.45 -44.21 11.90
C SER A 2 -15.31 -43.95 12.89
N LYS A 3 -15.13 -42.69 13.29
CA LYS A 3 -14.09 -42.25 14.24
C LYS A 3 -14.75 -41.74 15.52
N GLN A 4 -14.29 -42.24 16.66
CA GLN A 4 -14.78 -41.82 17.97
C GLN A 4 -14.04 -40.55 18.40
N ILE A 5 -14.78 -39.49 18.73
CA ILE A 5 -14.23 -38.21 19.18
C ILE A 5 -14.30 -38.14 20.71
N GLN A 6 -13.17 -37.82 21.33
CA GLN A 6 -13.03 -37.66 22.78
C GLN A 6 -13.10 -36.18 23.18
N ILE A 7 -13.45 -35.92 24.44
CA ILE A 7 -13.47 -34.56 24.99
C ILE A 7 -12.03 -34.03 25.04
N PRO A 8 -11.75 -32.86 24.41
CA PRO A 8 -10.43 -32.22 24.42
C PRO A 8 -10.08 -31.72 25.83
N ASP A 9 -8.85 -31.27 26.03
CA ASP A 9 -8.41 -30.78 27.34
C ASP A 9 -9.24 -29.56 27.80
N ILE A 10 -10.04 -29.78 28.83
CA ILE A 10 -10.97 -28.80 29.41
C ILE A 10 -10.34 -28.03 30.60
N GLY A 11 -9.06 -28.27 30.93
CA GLY A 11 -8.34 -27.52 31.96
C GLY A 11 -8.83 -27.72 33.41
N SER A 12 -9.76 -28.65 33.63
CA SER A 12 -10.31 -29.04 34.94
C SER A 12 -10.59 -30.54 35.00
N ASP A 13 -10.41 -31.14 36.18
CA ASP A 13 -10.44 -32.60 36.35
C ASP A 13 -11.82 -33.25 36.09
N GLU A 14 -12.93 -32.53 36.28
CA GLU A 14 -14.31 -33.02 36.09
C GLU A 14 -15.29 -31.86 35.78
N VAL A 15 -16.09 -31.97 34.71
CA VAL A 15 -17.13 -30.98 34.33
C VAL A 15 -18.48 -31.65 34.04
N THR A 16 -19.58 -30.91 34.19
CA THR A 16 -20.94 -31.44 33.97
C THR A 16 -21.50 -30.95 32.63
N VAL A 17 -22.10 -31.83 31.84
CA VAL A 17 -22.71 -31.48 30.54
C VAL A 17 -24.07 -30.82 30.77
N THR A 18 -24.21 -29.55 30.40
CA THR A 18 -25.45 -28.78 30.59
C THR A 18 -26.36 -28.85 29.38
N GLU A 19 -25.79 -28.93 28.17
CA GLU A 19 -26.57 -28.96 26.93
C GLU A 19 -25.81 -29.72 25.83
N VAL A 20 -26.53 -30.53 25.05
CA VAL A 20 -26.02 -31.21 23.86
C VAL A 20 -26.66 -30.57 22.64
N MET A 21 -25.86 -29.91 21.80
CA MET A 21 -26.34 -29.07 20.69
C MET A 21 -26.46 -29.82 19.35
N VAL A 22 -26.04 -31.08 19.31
CA VAL A 22 -26.07 -31.93 18.10
C VAL A 22 -26.96 -33.16 18.29
N LYS A 23 -27.61 -33.61 17.22
CA LYS A 23 -28.42 -34.84 17.22
C LYS A 23 -27.80 -35.90 16.31
N VAL A 24 -28.17 -37.16 16.57
CA VAL A 24 -27.83 -38.28 15.68
C VAL A 24 -28.39 -38.00 14.27
N GLY A 25 -27.51 -37.99 13.27
CA GLY A 25 -27.81 -37.68 11.88
C GLY A 25 -27.39 -36.27 11.43
N ASP A 26 -27.00 -35.38 12.36
CA ASP A 26 -26.58 -34.02 12.01
C ASP A 26 -25.19 -34.02 11.36
N THR A 27 -25.02 -33.16 10.36
CA THR A 27 -23.72 -32.89 9.74
C THR A 27 -23.06 -31.74 10.50
N ILE A 28 -21.88 -31.99 11.06
CA ILE A 28 -21.09 -30.98 11.78
C ILE A 28 -19.88 -30.55 10.96
N THR A 29 -19.53 -29.26 11.03
CA THR A 29 -18.28 -28.72 10.48
C THR A 29 -17.19 -28.70 11.55
N ALA A 30 -15.91 -28.70 11.16
CA ALA A 30 -14.82 -28.45 12.10
C ALA A 30 -15.03 -27.09 12.80
N GLU A 31 -14.68 -27.03 14.09
CA GLU A 31 -14.87 -25.90 15.02
C GLU A 31 -16.32 -25.57 15.41
N GLN A 32 -17.32 -26.34 14.98
CA GLN A 32 -18.71 -26.14 15.39
C GLN A 32 -18.95 -26.60 16.85
N SER A 33 -19.60 -25.79 17.69
CA SER A 33 -19.92 -26.15 19.09
C SER A 33 -20.83 -27.38 19.18
N ILE A 34 -20.40 -28.40 19.93
CA ILE A 34 -21.10 -29.70 20.04
C ILE A 34 -21.85 -29.82 21.37
N ILE A 35 -21.17 -29.51 22.48
CA ILE A 35 -21.73 -29.57 23.84
C ILE A 35 -21.34 -28.31 24.62
N ASN A 36 -22.20 -27.96 25.57
CA ASN A 36 -21.90 -26.96 26.58
C ASN A 36 -21.62 -27.67 27.91
N VAL A 37 -20.50 -27.34 28.54
CA VAL A 37 -20.08 -27.93 29.82
C VAL A 37 -19.91 -26.84 30.86
N GLU A 38 -20.31 -27.12 32.10
CA GLU A 38 -20.16 -26.22 33.24
C GLU A 38 -19.14 -26.79 34.22
N GLY A 39 -18.09 -26.00 34.49
CA GLY A 39 -17.12 -26.24 35.56
C GLY A 39 -17.25 -25.17 36.66
N ASP A 40 -16.61 -25.39 37.80
CA ASP A 40 -16.72 -24.56 39.02
C ASP A 40 -16.46 -23.05 38.85
N LYS A 41 -15.86 -22.63 37.73
CA LYS A 41 -15.48 -21.24 37.47
C LYS A 41 -16.06 -20.63 36.20
N ALA A 42 -16.54 -21.43 35.25
CA ALA A 42 -17.06 -20.96 33.97
C ALA A 42 -17.81 -22.07 33.23
N SER A 43 -18.77 -21.67 32.40
CA SER A 43 -19.29 -22.50 31.31
C SER A 43 -18.39 -22.38 30.07
N MET A 44 -18.14 -23.49 29.39
CA MET A 44 -17.28 -23.58 28.21
C MET A 44 -17.99 -24.39 27.13
N GLU A 45 -17.91 -23.91 25.88
CA GLU A 45 -18.39 -24.65 24.72
C GLU A 45 -17.26 -25.53 24.18
N VAL A 46 -17.56 -26.80 23.88
CA VAL A 46 -16.60 -27.74 23.29
C VAL A 46 -16.81 -27.80 21.77
N PRO A 47 -15.84 -27.33 20.96
CA PRO A 47 -15.94 -27.35 19.51
C PRO A 47 -15.60 -28.72 18.89
N ALA A 48 -16.10 -28.95 17.69
CA ALA A 48 -15.81 -30.14 16.88
C ALA A 48 -14.36 -30.14 16.35
N PRO A 49 -13.56 -31.19 16.59
CA PRO A 49 -12.21 -31.25 16.02
C PRO A 49 -12.21 -31.55 14.52
N GLU A 50 -13.23 -32.22 13.98
CA GLU A 50 -13.30 -32.63 12.56
C GLU A 50 -14.76 -32.56 12.06
N ALA A 51 -14.93 -32.34 10.75
CA ALA A 51 -16.23 -32.36 10.09
C ALA A 51 -16.71 -33.80 9.83
N GLY A 52 -18.01 -34.07 9.99
CA GLY A 52 -18.58 -35.40 9.77
C GLY A 52 -20.06 -35.50 10.10
N VAL A 53 -20.65 -36.69 9.89
CA VAL A 53 -22.05 -36.96 10.27
C VAL A 53 -22.07 -37.67 11.62
N VAL A 54 -22.87 -37.16 12.56
CA VAL A 54 -23.01 -37.72 13.91
C VAL A 54 -23.78 -39.03 13.86
N LYS A 55 -23.11 -40.16 14.08
CA LYS A 55 -23.73 -41.49 14.05
C LYS A 55 -24.34 -41.88 15.39
N GLU A 56 -23.68 -41.48 16.48
CA GLU A 56 -24.11 -41.80 17.84
C GLU A 56 -23.56 -40.74 18.80
N VAL A 57 -24.42 -40.29 19.73
CA VAL A 57 -24.04 -39.37 20.81
C VAL A 57 -23.97 -40.18 22.10
N LEU A 58 -22.79 -40.22 22.72
CA LEU A 58 -22.51 -41.09 23.88
C LEU A 58 -22.69 -40.37 25.23
N VAL A 59 -22.91 -39.05 25.21
CA VAL A 59 -23.02 -38.19 26.39
C VAL A 59 -24.44 -37.63 26.50
N LYS A 60 -25.01 -37.63 27.71
CA LYS A 60 -26.33 -37.07 28.00
C LYS A 60 -26.20 -35.81 28.86
N VAL A 61 -27.24 -34.97 28.79
CA VAL A 61 -27.38 -33.80 29.67
C VAL A 61 -27.40 -34.28 31.13
N GLY A 62 -26.50 -33.73 31.95
CA GLY A 62 -26.30 -34.08 33.36
C GLY A 62 -25.17 -35.07 33.63
N ASP A 63 -24.52 -35.62 32.60
CA ASP A 63 -23.37 -36.51 32.78
C ASP A 63 -22.12 -35.74 33.20
N LYS A 64 -21.35 -36.33 34.11
CA LYS A 64 -20.02 -35.84 34.50
C LYS A 64 -18.96 -36.44 33.58
N VAL A 65 -18.13 -35.59 32.99
CA VAL A 65 -17.17 -35.98 31.96
C VAL A 65 -15.77 -35.43 32.27
N THR A 66 -14.74 -36.18 31.87
CA THR A 66 -13.32 -35.82 32.06
C THR A 66 -12.59 -35.82 30.71
N THR A 67 -11.44 -35.16 30.63
CA THR A 67 -10.58 -35.14 29.43
C THR A 67 -10.31 -36.57 28.92
N GLY A 68 -10.56 -36.82 27.63
CA GLY A 68 -10.41 -38.15 27.02
C GLY A 68 -11.67 -39.03 27.07
N THR A 69 -12.76 -38.61 27.74
CA THR A 69 -14.03 -39.34 27.71
C THR A 69 -14.65 -39.30 26.31
N PRO A 70 -15.17 -40.43 25.76
CA PRO A 70 -15.76 -40.41 24.43
C PRO A 70 -17.07 -39.62 24.36
N MET A 71 -17.14 -38.66 23.44
CA MET A 71 -18.28 -37.76 23.29
C MET A 71 -19.28 -38.25 22.24
N LEU A 72 -18.79 -38.59 21.04
CA LEU A 72 -19.62 -39.01 19.91
C LEU A 72 -18.84 -39.81 18.87
N VAL A 73 -19.55 -40.50 17.99
CA VAL A 73 -18.98 -41.24 16.86
C VAL A 73 -19.33 -40.49 15.58
N LEU A 74 -18.32 -39.98 14.86
CA LEU A 74 -18.47 -39.35 13.55
C LEU A 74 -18.21 -40.34 12.43
N GLU A 75 -19.05 -40.32 11.41
CA GLU A 75 -18.79 -40.98 10.15
C GLU A 75 -18.24 -39.96 9.15
N SER A 76 -16.98 -40.14 8.75
CA SER A 76 -16.37 -39.31 7.72
C SER A 76 -16.94 -39.72 6.36
N ALA A 77 -17.50 -38.74 5.64
CA ALA A 77 -17.95 -38.91 4.27
C ALA A 77 -16.74 -38.77 3.34
N ASP A 78 -16.21 -39.90 2.84
CA ASP A 78 -15.61 -39.89 1.51
C ASP A 78 -15.87 -41.19 0.72
N ALA A 79 -16.33 -40.94 -0.52
CA ALA A 79 -16.49 -41.73 -1.75
C ALA A 79 -17.20 -43.11 -1.78
N ALA A 80 -18.38 -43.19 -2.46
CA ALA A 80 -18.52 -43.74 -3.84
C ALA A 80 -19.95 -44.18 -4.30
N ALA A 81 -20.17 -44.05 -5.64
CA ALA A 81 -21.10 -44.76 -6.60
C ALA A 81 -22.51 -44.17 -6.87
N SER A 82 -23.08 -44.08 -8.10
CA SER A 82 -22.98 -44.84 -9.39
C SER A 82 -23.64 -44.06 -10.59
N ALA A 83 -23.10 -43.97 -11.84
CA ALA A 83 -23.22 -44.79 -13.10
C ALA A 83 -24.54 -44.61 -13.94
N PRO A 84 -24.70 -44.95 -15.28
CA PRO A 84 -23.79 -45.40 -16.37
C PRO A 84 -24.06 -44.87 -17.84
N ALA A 85 -23.25 -45.34 -18.81
CA ALA A 85 -23.54 -45.72 -20.23
C ALA A 85 -22.80 -45.00 -21.39
N ALA A 86 -22.42 -45.80 -22.40
CA ALA A 86 -21.30 -45.64 -23.33
C ALA A 86 -21.67 -45.49 -24.83
N ALA A 87 -20.73 -44.98 -25.64
CA ALA A 87 -20.52 -45.34 -27.05
C ALA A 87 -19.09 -44.95 -27.54
N ALA A 88 -18.48 -45.77 -28.39
CA ALA A 88 -17.08 -45.72 -28.90
C ALA A 88 -17.02 -45.29 -30.41
N PRO A 89 -15.89 -45.40 -31.17
CA PRO A 89 -14.70 -44.51 -31.20
C PRO A 89 -14.20 -44.05 -32.62
N ALA A 90 -13.13 -43.22 -32.62
CA ALA A 90 -12.05 -43.00 -33.62
C ALA A 90 -12.21 -41.89 -34.73
N PRO A 91 -11.12 -41.31 -35.31
CA PRO A 91 -9.67 -41.57 -35.11
C PRO A 91 -8.76 -40.33 -34.88
N ALA A 92 -7.48 -40.63 -34.70
CA ALA A 92 -6.34 -39.83 -34.25
C ALA A 92 -5.90 -38.63 -35.11
N ALA A 93 -5.17 -37.71 -34.45
CA ALA A 93 -4.11 -36.88 -35.07
C ALA A 93 -2.85 -36.91 -34.18
N THR A 94 -1.72 -37.24 -34.80
CA THR A 94 -0.35 -37.34 -34.28
C THR A 94 0.35 -35.96 -34.19
N PRO A 95 1.53 -35.85 -33.55
CA PRO A 95 1.81 -34.89 -32.48
C PRO A 95 2.33 -33.52 -32.95
N ALA A 96 1.97 -32.49 -32.20
CA ALA A 96 2.66 -31.19 -32.21
C ALA A 96 3.76 -31.19 -31.14
N ALA A 97 4.89 -30.57 -31.46
CA ALA A 97 6.14 -30.65 -30.72
C ALA A 97 6.01 -30.30 -29.23
N ALA A 98 6.34 -31.26 -28.39
CA ALA A 98 6.48 -31.11 -26.96
C ALA A 98 7.87 -30.58 -26.61
N SER A 99 7.96 -29.51 -25.83
CA SER A 99 9.21 -29.03 -25.25
C SER A 99 9.34 -29.52 -23.83
N VAL A 100 10.49 -30.14 -23.51
CA VAL A 100 10.83 -30.58 -22.16
C VAL A 100 11.47 -29.41 -21.43
N VAL A 101 10.89 -29.00 -20.31
CA VAL A 101 11.39 -27.95 -19.42
C VAL A 101 11.97 -28.60 -18.17
N GLU A 102 13.21 -28.26 -17.86
CA GLU A 102 13.96 -28.74 -16.70
C GLU A 102 13.68 -27.83 -15.49
N VAL A 103 13.30 -28.41 -14.35
CA VAL A 103 12.99 -27.67 -13.11
C VAL A 103 14.06 -27.92 -12.05
N ASN A 104 14.70 -26.84 -11.61
CA ASN A 104 15.79 -26.83 -10.64
C ASN A 104 15.30 -26.36 -9.25
N VAL A 105 16.01 -26.74 -8.19
CA VAL A 105 15.75 -26.27 -6.81
C VAL A 105 15.90 -24.74 -6.74
N PRO A 106 14.85 -23.98 -6.35
CA PRO A 106 14.93 -22.54 -6.09
C PRO A 106 15.91 -22.22 -4.94
N ASP A 107 16.30 -20.96 -4.78
CA ASP A 107 17.22 -20.57 -3.69
C ASP A 107 16.59 -20.79 -2.30
N ILE A 108 17.09 -21.80 -1.58
CA ILE A 108 16.60 -22.21 -0.26
C ILE A 108 17.37 -21.55 0.91
N GLY A 109 18.30 -20.63 0.64
CA GLY A 109 18.99 -19.86 1.68
C GLY A 109 19.90 -20.66 2.63
N SER A 110 20.12 -21.95 2.35
CA SER A 110 21.06 -22.84 3.05
C SER A 110 21.72 -23.81 2.06
N ASP A 111 22.93 -24.27 2.40
CA ASP A 111 23.81 -24.96 1.44
C ASP A 111 23.39 -26.43 1.14
N GLU A 112 22.56 -27.08 1.97
CA GLU A 112 22.04 -28.45 1.76
C GLU A 112 20.71 -28.69 2.51
N VAL A 113 19.70 -29.30 1.85
CA VAL A 113 18.38 -29.63 2.46
C VAL A 113 17.94 -31.06 2.07
N ASN A 114 17.23 -31.77 2.96
CA ASN A 114 16.77 -33.15 2.74
C ASN A 114 15.33 -33.20 2.19
N VAL A 115 15.07 -34.11 1.25
CA VAL A 115 13.73 -34.35 0.69
C VAL A 115 12.93 -35.28 1.59
N THR A 116 11.82 -34.80 2.15
CA THR A 116 10.97 -35.59 3.07
C THR A 116 9.81 -36.27 2.37
N ASP A 117 9.19 -35.63 1.38
CA ASP A 117 8.08 -36.22 0.61
C ASP A 117 7.98 -35.64 -0.81
N ILE A 118 7.64 -36.50 -1.78
CA ILE A 118 7.39 -36.12 -3.18
C ILE A 118 5.87 -36.21 -3.43
N MET A 119 5.24 -35.07 -3.71
CA MET A 119 3.77 -34.95 -3.75
C MET A 119 3.16 -35.19 -5.15
N VAL A 120 4.00 -35.37 -6.18
CA VAL A 120 3.57 -35.60 -7.58
C VAL A 120 4.11 -36.92 -8.11
N LYS A 121 3.37 -37.60 -8.98
CA LYS A 121 3.79 -38.84 -9.63
C LYS A 121 4.13 -38.61 -11.10
N VAL A 122 4.96 -39.48 -11.68
CA VAL A 122 5.26 -39.47 -13.12
C VAL A 122 3.96 -39.67 -13.90
N GLY A 123 3.60 -38.69 -14.72
CA GLY A 123 2.35 -38.62 -15.50
C GLY A 123 1.31 -37.64 -14.95
N ASP A 124 1.51 -37.06 -13.76
CA ASP A 124 0.56 -36.09 -13.19
C ASP A 124 0.68 -34.72 -13.88
N THR A 125 -0.46 -34.06 -14.06
CA THR A 125 -0.53 -32.68 -14.54
C THR A 125 -0.45 -31.74 -13.36
N VAL A 126 0.52 -30.83 -13.38
CA VAL A 126 0.79 -29.88 -12.30
C VAL A 126 0.50 -28.47 -12.81
N GLU A 127 -0.19 -27.66 -12.01
CA GLU A 127 -0.47 -26.25 -12.29
C GLU A 127 0.66 -25.33 -11.76
N VAL A 128 0.75 -24.09 -12.26
CA VAL A 128 1.72 -23.10 -11.74
C VAL A 128 1.45 -22.87 -10.25
N ASP A 129 2.52 -22.77 -9.45
CA ASP A 129 2.52 -22.61 -7.99
C ASP A 129 2.01 -23.81 -7.16
N GLN A 130 1.71 -24.95 -7.79
CA GLN A 130 1.33 -26.17 -7.08
C GLN A 130 2.55 -26.83 -6.41
N SER A 131 2.44 -27.22 -5.14
CA SER A 131 3.52 -27.84 -4.36
C SER A 131 3.95 -29.19 -4.95
N ILE A 132 5.23 -29.31 -5.30
CA ILE A 132 5.79 -30.51 -5.95
C ILE A 132 6.50 -31.40 -4.92
N ILE A 133 7.29 -30.81 -4.01
CA ILE A 133 8.13 -31.52 -3.04
C ILE A 133 8.13 -30.77 -1.71
N ASN A 134 8.20 -31.52 -0.62
CA ASN A 134 8.46 -30.98 0.72
C ASN A 134 9.93 -31.23 1.10
N VAL A 135 10.62 -30.19 1.56
CA VAL A 135 12.03 -30.25 1.97
C VAL A 135 12.21 -29.75 3.40
N GLU A 136 13.02 -30.43 4.20
CA GLU A 136 13.24 -30.10 5.62
C GLU A 136 14.65 -29.56 5.85
N GLY A 137 14.72 -28.29 6.28
CA GLY A 137 15.94 -27.64 6.73
C GLY A 137 15.99 -27.52 8.26
N ASP A 138 17.17 -27.22 8.79
CA ASP A 138 17.53 -27.26 10.24
C ASP A 138 16.67 -26.38 11.18
N LYS A 139 15.72 -25.60 10.65
CA LYS A 139 14.80 -24.74 11.41
C LYS A 139 13.35 -24.73 10.93
N ALA A 140 13.04 -25.29 9.75
CA ALA A 140 11.69 -25.31 9.19
C ALA A 140 11.59 -26.27 7.99
N SER A 141 10.41 -26.87 7.82
CA SER A 141 10.01 -27.52 6.57
C SER A 141 9.47 -26.48 5.59
N MET A 142 9.86 -26.57 4.32
CA MET A 142 9.46 -25.66 3.26
C MET A 142 8.96 -26.46 2.05
N GLU A 143 7.87 -26.00 1.45
CA GLU A 143 7.32 -26.58 0.22
C GLU A 143 7.92 -25.89 -1.02
N VAL A 144 8.30 -26.67 -2.03
CA VAL A 144 8.82 -26.17 -3.31
C VAL A 144 7.68 -26.14 -4.34
N PRO A 145 7.22 -24.95 -4.78
CA PRO A 145 6.14 -24.82 -5.76
C PRO A 145 6.62 -25.02 -7.20
N ALA A 146 5.69 -25.39 -8.09
CA ALA A 146 5.93 -25.58 -9.52
C ALA A 146 6.13 -24.25 -10.27
N PRO A 147 7.27 -24.04 -10.95
CA PRO A 147 7.50 -22.79 -11.69
C PRO A 147 6.72 -22.70 -13.01
N VAL A 148 6.25 -23.83 -13.56
CA VAL A 148 5.50 -23.90 -14.82
C VAL A 148 4.45 -25.01 -14.77
N ALA A 149 3.30 -24.79 -15.42
CA ALA A 149 2.28 -25.82 -15.57
C ALA A 149 2.69 -26.83 -16.66
N GLY A 150 2.61 -28.12 -16.38
CA GLY A 150 3.01 -29.15 -17.32
C GLY A 150 2.80 -30.57 -16.79
N VAL A 151 3.11 -31.56 -17.63
CA VAL A 151 3.01 -32.98 -17.24
C VAL A 151 4.37 -33.48 -16.76
N VAL A 152 4.43 -34.11 -15.59
CA VAL A 152 5.67 -34.64 -15.00
C VAL A 152 6.13 -35.88 -15.79
N LYS A 153 7.25 -35.78 -16.51
CA LYS A 153 7.76 -36.88 -17.35
C LYS A 153 8.77 -37.77 -16.62
N GLU A 154 9.61 -37.17 -15.79
CA GLU A 154 10.69 -37.87 -15.11
C GLU A 154 11.00 -37.16 -13.79
N ILE A 155 11.08 -37.94 -12.70
CA ILE A 155 11.49 -37.49 -11.36
C ILE A 155 12.87 -38.09 -11.09
N LEU A 156 13.88 -37.24 -10.86
CA LEU A 156 15.28 -37.66 -10.74
C LEU A 156 15.78 -37.74 -9.28
N ILE A 157 14.90 -37.56 -8.31
CA ILE A 157 15.20 -37.59 -6.88
C ILE A 157 14.32 -38.62 -6.13
N ASN A 158 14.87 -39.22 -5.08
CA ASN A 158 14.11 -40.12 -4.20
C ASN A 158 13.88 -39.48 -2.83
N VAL A 159 12.88 -39.98 -2.10
CA VAL A 159 12.62 -39.59 -0.70
C VAL A 159 13.86 -39.94 0.15
N GLY A 160 14.40 -38.94 0.85
CA GLY A 160 15.63 -39.04 1.64
C GLY A 160 16.90 -38.51 0.96
N ASP A 161 16.84 -38.08 -0.30
CA ASP A 161 18.01 -37.52 -1.00
C ASP A 161 18.33 -36.08 -0.54
N LYS A 162 19.62 -35.76 -0.51
CA LYS A 162 20.13 -34.40 -0.29
C LYS A 162 20.14 -33.59 -1.59
N VAL A 163 19.52 -32.41 -1.56
CA VAL A 163 19.45 -31.49 -2.69
C VAL A 163 20.09 -30.14 -2.35
N VAL A 164 20.73 -29.53 -3.36
CA VAL A 164 21.45 -28.25 -3.28
C VAL A 164 20.79 -27.28 -4.27
N THR A 165 20.78 -25.98 -3.96
CA THR A 165 20.28 -24.91 -4.82
C THR A 165 20.77 -25.06 -6.26
N GLY A 166 19.86 -25.06 -7.23
CA GLY A 166 20.17 -25.23 -8.65
C GLY A 166 20.30 -26.67 -9.14
N LYS A 167 20.15 -27.70 -8.30
CA LYS A 167 20.15 -29.11 -8.75
C LYS A 167 18.85 -29.43 -9.52
N LEU A 168 18.98 -30.18 -10.61
CA LEU A 168 17.83 -30.62 -11.42
C LEU A 168 16.99 -31.63 -10.64
N ILE A 169 15.69 -31.35 -10.50
CA ILE A 169 14.76 -32.17 -9.71
C ILE A 169 13.83 -32.99 -10.61
N MET A 170 13.18 -32.33 -11.58
CA MET A 170 12.13 -32.92 -12.41
C MET A 170 12.14 -32.35 -13.83
N LYS A 171 11.64 -33.13 -14.79
CA LYS A 171 11.43 -32.71 -16.17
C LYS A 171 9.93 -32.65 -16.49
N PHE A 172 9.48 -31.48 -16.92
CA PHE A 172 8.09 -31.21 -17.30
C PHE A 172 7.95 -31.18 -18.82
N GLU A 173 6.82 -31.69 -19.32
CA GLU A 173 6.43 -31.55 -20.72
C GLU A 173 5.35 -30.46 -20.83
N VAL A 174 5.65 -29.39 -21.56
CA VAL A 174 4.72 -28.26 -21.77
C VAL A 174 4.27 -28.20 -23.24
N ALA A 175 2.97 -27.99 -23.45
CA ALA A 175 2.38 -27.87 -24.78
C ALA A 175 2.60 -26.45 -25.33
N GLY A 176 3.45 -26.32 -26.35
CA GLY A 176 3.80 -25.04 -26.96
C GLY A 176 2.65 -24.44 -27.78
N ALA A 177 2.36 -23.15 -27.54
CA ALA A 177 1.46 -22.34 -28.36
C ALA A 177 2.22 -21.72 -29.56
N ALA A 178 1.68 -21.88 -30.76
CA ALA A 178 2.22 -21.33 -32.01
C ALA A 178 1.77 -19.86 -32.24
N PRO A 179 2.63 -18.96 -32.76
CA PRO A 179 2.20 -17.65 -33.27
C PRO A 179 1.73 -17.70 -34.74
N ALA A 180 0.70 -16.92 -35.05
CA ALA A 180 0.10 -16.76 -36.38
C ALA A 180 0.82 -15.73 -37.26
N ALA A 181 0.51 -15.77 -38.56
CA ALA A 181 1.35 -15.39 -39.70
C ALA A 181 1.35 -13.91 -40.20
N ALA A 182 2.40 -13.65 -40.99
CA ALA A 182 2.85 -12.57 -41.88
C ALA A 182 1.85 -11.68 -42.68
N PRO A 183 2.36 -10.61 -43.34
CA PRO A 183 2.77 -10.75 -44.77
C PRO A 183 4.16 -10.16 -45.14
N ALA A 184 4.73 -10.70 -46.24
CA ALA A 184 6.00 -10.38 -46.93
C ALA A 184 5.87 -9.16 -47.89
N GLN A 185 6.88 -8.51 -48.50
CA GLN A 185 8.12 -8.89 -49.24
C GLN A 185 8.95 -7.58 -49.47
N GLN A 186 10.28 -7.48 -49.63
CA GLN A 186 11.08 -7.90 -50.80
C GLN A 186 12.62 -7.63 -50.65
N VAL A 187 13.42 -8.70 -50.82
CA VAL A 187 14.75 -8.93 -51.47
C VAL A 187 15.81 -7.80 -51.67
N ALA A 188 17.03 -7.99 -51.15
CA ALA A 188 18.32 -8.25 -51.88
C ALA A 188 19.60 -8.05 -51.00
N ALA A 189 20.57 -8.95 -51.14
CA ALA A 189 21.92 -8.98 -50.51
C ALA A 189 22.96 -8.14 -51.32
N PRO A 190 24.25 -7.90 -50.93
CA PRO A 190 25.19 -8.84 -50.31
C PRO A 190 26.16 -8.30 -49.22
N ALA A 191 26.95 -9.23 -48.67
CA ALA A 191 27.89 -9.11 -47.54
C ALA A 191 29.10 -8.15 -47.73
N ALA A 192 29.62 -7.64 -46.61
CA ALA A 192 30.99 -7.12 -46.46
C ALA A 192 31.58 -7.48 -45.08
N ALA A 193 32.90 -7.67 -45.06
CA ALA A 193 33.75 -8.28 -44.02
C ALA A 193 34.01 -7.36 -42.78
N PRO A 194 34.70 -7.86 -41.72
CA PRO A 194 34.54 -7.38 -40.35
C PRO A 194 35.16 -5.99 -40.14
N THR A 195 34.43 -5.11 -39.47
CA THR A 195 34.96 -3.85 -38.94
C THR A 195 35.14 -3.99 -37.44
N ALA A 196 36.29 -3.54 -36.95
CA ALA A 196 36.70 -3.68 -35.56
C ALA A 196 35.66 -3.09 -34.60
N SER A 197 35.05 -3.95 -33.80
CA SER A 197 34.16 -3.54 -32.73
C SER A 197 34.96 -3.09 -31.51
N ALA A 198 34.64 -1.88 -31.01
CA ALA A 198 35.19 -1.37 -29.78
C ALA A 198 34.14 -1.55 -28.67
N ILE A 199 34.51 -2.23 -27.60
CA ILE A 199 33.69 -2.35 -26.40
C ILE A 199 33.90 -1.05 -25.60
N LYS A 200 32.83 -0.28 -25.39
CA LYS A 200 32.84 0.89 -24.51
C LYS A 200 31.96 0.64 -23.29
N GLU A 201 32.46 1.04 -22.14
CA GLU A 201 31.76 0.91 -20.86
C GLU A 201 30.92 2.16 -20.58
N VAL A 202 29.73 1.98 -20.00
CA VAL A 202 28.80 3.06 -19.64
C VAL A 202 28.71 3.16 -18.12
N ASN A 203 28.98 4.36 -17.59
CA ASN A 203 28.96 4.66 -16.16
C ASN A 203 27.73 5.52 -15.78
N VAL A 204 27.31 5.44 -14.52
CA VAL A 204 26.24 6.30 -13.95
C VAL A 204 26.68 7.77 -13.97
N PRO A 205 25.90 8.69 -14.61
CA PRO A 205 26.13 10.13 -14.57
C PRO A 205 26.06 10.71 -13.15
N ASP A 206 26.45 11.98 -12.95
CA ASP A 206 26.42 12.61 -11.62
C ASP A 206 24.99 12.70 -11.05
N ILE A 207 24.68 11.82 -10.09
CA ILE A 207 23.38 11.70 -9.42
C ILE A 207 23.32 12.47 -8.09
N GLY A 208 24.33 13.28 -7.77
CA GLY A 208 24.46 13.87 -6.43
C GLY A 208 25.00 12.84 -5.42
N GLY A 209 25.55 13.30 -4.29
CA GLY A 209 26.45 12.52 -3.42
C GLY A 209 25.87 11.33 -2.64
N ASP A 210 24.70 10.80 -3.01
CA ASP A 210 24.00 9.73 -2.28
C ASP A 210 23.84 8.45 -3.12
N GLU A 211 23.82 7.29 -2.46
CA GLU A 211 23.59 5.97 -3.10
C GLU A 211 22.12 5.80 -3.51
N VAL A 212 21.89 5.30 -4.73
CA VAL A 212 20.54 5.22 -5.34
C VAL A 212 20.25 3.79 -5.79
N ASN A 213 18.99 3.34 -5.67
CA ASN A 213 18.59 1.97 -6.02
C ASN A 213 18.07 1.89 -7.46
N VAL A 214 18.42 0.82 -8.18
CA VAL A 214 17.90 0.54 -9.54
C VAL A 214 16.52 -0.11 -9.44
N THR A 215 15.49 0.55 -9.95
CA THR A 215 14.11 0.05 -9.91
C THR A 215 13.78 -0.84 -11.11
N GLU A 216 14.29 -0.48 -12.30
CA GLU A 216 13.96 -1.19 -13.53
C GLU A 216 15.05 -1.03 -14.60
N ILE A 217 15.33 -2.11 -15.33
CA ILE A 217 16.29 -2.15 -16.43
C ILE A 217 15.49 -2.20 -17.73
N MET A 218 15.60 -1.15 -18.57
CA MET A 218 14.74 -0.96 -19.74
C MET A 218 15.32 -1.52 -21.05
N VAL A 219 16.50 -2.15 -21.00
CA VAL A 219 17.19 -2.72 -22.17
C VAL A 219 17.64 -4.15 -21.90
N ALA A 220 17.55 -5.01 -22.91
CA ALA A 220 17.96 -6.41 -22.84
C ALA A 220 19.35 -6.64 -23.49
N VAL A 221 20.03 -7.73 -23.12
CA VAL A 221 21.28 -8.12 -23.78
C VAL A 221 21.00 -8.46 -25.26
N GLY A 222 21.70 -7.78 -26.17
CA GLY A 222 21.52 -7.88 -27.62
C GLY A 222 20.70 -6.75 -28.24
N ASP A 223 20.13 -5.85 -27.45
CA ASP A 223 19.27 -4.78 -27.94
C ASP A 223 20.08 -3.58 -28.49
N SER A 224 19.57 -2.94 -29.55
CA SER A 224 20.21 -1.79 -30.20
C SER A 224 19.68 -0.49 -29.61
N VAL A 225 20.52 0.23 -28.86
CA VAL A 225 20.13 1.45 -28.16
C VAL A 225 20.62 2.69 -28.92
N SER A 226 19.77 3.70 -29.05
CA SER A 226 20.09 5.00 -29.67
C SER A 226 20.68 5.99 -28.65
N GLU A 227 21.38 7.02 -29.11
CA GLU A 227 21.82 8.13 -28.24
C GLU A 227 20.61 8.75 -27.51
N GLU A 228 20.76 9.04 -26.22
CA GLU A 228 19.74 9.61 -25.32
C GLU A 228 18.57 8.69 -24.93
N GLN A 229 18.57 7.42 -25.36
CA GLN A 229 17.54 6.45 -24.98
C GLN A 229 17.75 5.95 -23.53
N SER A 230 16.67 5.91 -22.73
CA SER A 230 16.71 5.53 -21.31
C SER A 230 17.16 4.08 -21.10
N LEU A 231 18.19 3.87 -20.26
CA LEU A 231 18.81 2.55 -20.00
C LEU A 231 18.29 1.90 -18.72
N ILE A 232 18.26 2.68 -17.62
CA ILE A 232 17.79 2.25 -16.30
C ILE A 232 17.03 3.38 -15.63
N THR A 233 16.08 3.01 -14.77
CA THR A 233 15.40 3.94 -13.87
C THR A 233 15.97 3.78 -12.47
N VAL A 234 16.39 4.88 -11.85
CA VAL A 234 16.94 4.91 -10.49
C VAL A 234 16.06 5.77 -9.59
N GLU A 235 15.78 5.31 -8.38
CA GLU A 235 14.93 6.01 -7.41
C GLU A 235 15.75 6.57 -6.25
N GLY A 236 15.86 7.90 -6.20
CA GLY A 236 16.44 8.63 -5.07
C GLY A 236 15.38 9.12 -4.09
N ASP A 237 15.82 9.56 -2.91
CA ASP A 237 14.99 9.98 -1.75
C ASP A 237 13.94 11.10 -2.06
N LYS A 238 13.99 11.71 -3.25
CA LYS A 238 13.08 12.80 -3.65
C LYS A 238 12.50 12.71 -5.07
N ALA A 239 13.03 11.85 -5.94
CA ALA A 239 12.54 11.68 -7.30
C ALA A 239 13.12 10.42 -7.96
N SER A 240 12.34 9.82 -8.87
CA SER A 240 12.84 8.84 -9.83
C SER A 240 13.51 9.58 -11.01
N MET A 241 14.71 9.16 -11.37
CA MET A 241 15.48 9.75 -12.48
C MET A 241 15.83 8.64 -13.47
N GLU A 242 15.69 8.95 -14.76
CA GLU A 242 16.09 8.04 -15.85
C GLU A 242 17.54 8.33 -16.24
N VAL A 243 18.33 7.28 -16.44
CA VAL A 243 19.72 7.39 -16.93
C VAL A 243 19.74 7.17 -18.44
N PRO A 244 19.98 8.21 -19.26
CA PRO A 244 20.02 8.09 -20.72
C PRO A 244 21.34 7.47 -21.23
N ALA A 245 21.30 6.83 -22.39
CA ALA A 245 22.45 6.23 -23.04
C ALA A 245 23.41 7.31 -23.61
N PRO A 246 24.71 7.31 -23.24
CA PRO A 246 25.65 8.32 -23.70
C PRO A 246 26.18 8.11 -25.13
N PHE A 247 25.93 6.96 -25.76
CA PHE A 247 26.29 6.67 -27.15
C PHE A 247 25.41 5.54 -27.73
N ALA A 248 25.17 5.54 -29.04
CA ALA A 248 24.40 4.50 -29.72
C ALA A 248 25.23 3.23 -29.91
N GLY A 249 24.69 2.06 -29.57
CA GLY A 249 25.41 0.79 -29.67
C GLY A 249 24.57 -0.42 -29.29
N VAL A 250 25.14 -1.62 -29.44
CA VAL A 250 24.46 -2.87 -29.08
C VAL A 250 24.87 -3.31 -27.68
N VAL A 251 23.89 -3.61 -26.81
CA VAL A 251 24.13 -4.04 -25.42
C VAL A 251 24.74 -5.45 -25.41
N LYS A 252 25.98 -5.59 -24.92
CA LYS A 252 26.66 -6.89 -24.88
C LYS A 252 26.57 -7.58 -23.53
N GLU A 253 26.60 -6.80 -22.45
CA GLU A 253 26.63 -7.31 -21.09
C GLU A 253 26.01 -6.27 -20.13
N ILE A 254 25.05 -6.70 -19.31
CA ILE A 254 24.43 -5.88 -18.25
C ILE A 254 25.00 -6.37 -16.92
N LEU A 255 25.65 -5.48 -16.17
CA LEU A 255 26.37 -5.84 -14.94
C LEU A 255 25.60 -5.49 -13.65
N VAL A 256 24.40 -4.93 -13.78
CA VAL A 256 23.56 -4.48 -12.66
C VAL A 256 22.22 -5.23 -12.69
N LYS A 257 21.71 -5.65 -11.54
CA LYS A 257 20.40 -6.30 -11.40
C LYS A 257 19.37 -5.32 -10.81
N SER A 258 18.09 -5.52 -11.10
CA SER A 258 17.00 -4.77 -10.46
C SER A 258 17.09 -4.94 -8.93
N GLY A 259 17.18 -3.85 -8.19
CA GLY A 259 17.38 -3.82 -6.73
C GLY A 259 18.83 -3.55 -6.28
N ASP A 260 19.81 -3.47 -7.18
CA ASP A 260 21.19 -3.13 -6.80
C ASP A 260 21.37 -1.63 -6.49
N LYS A 261 22.30 -1.34 -5.58
CA LYS A 261 22.73 0.02 -5.22
C LYS A 261 23.83 0.51 -6.14
N VAL A 262 23.61 1.66 -6.77
CA VAL A 262 24.60 2.29 -7.66
C VAL A 262 24.92 3.71 -7.18
N SER A 263 26.19 4.10 -7.36
CA SER A 263 26.71 5.44 -7.03
C SER A 263 27.29 6.13 -8.26
N THR A 264 27.45 7.45 -8.21
CA THR A 264 28.06 8.25 -9.29
C THR A 264 29.36 7.62 -9.80
N GLY A 265 29.40 7.27 -11.09
CA GLY A 265 30.54 6.63 -11.74
C GLY A 265 30.53 5.09 -11.75
N SER A 266 29.53 4.43 -11.18
CA SER A 266 29.43 2.94 -11.20
C SER A 266 29.20 2.41 -12.63
N LEU A 267 29.81 1.28 -12.97
CA LEU A 267 29.67 0.64 -14.28
C LEU A 267 28.29 -0.02 -14.41
N ILE A 268 27.51 0.35 -15.43
CA ILE A 268 26.14 -0.16 -15.61
C ILE A 268 26.12 -1.28 -16.66
N MET A 269 26.68 -1.02 -17.85
CA MET A 269 26.60 -1.91 -19.02
C MET A 269 27.82 -1.75 -19.92
N LYS A 270 28.14 -2.81 -20.69
CA LYS A 270 29.14 -2.76 -21.77
C LYS A 270 28.43 -2.79 -23.13
N PHE A 271 28.77 -1.82 -23.98
CA PHE A 271 28.21 -1.64 -25.30
C PHE A 271 29.24 -1.94 -26.39
N GLU A 272 28.80 -2.57 -27.48
CA GLU A 272 29.58 -2.76 -28.69
C GLU A 272 29.27 -1.63 -29.67
N VAL A 273 30.27 -0.80 -29.96
CA VAL A 273 30.13 0.39 -30.81
C VAL A 273 30.93 0.19 -32.09
N ALA A 274 30.30 0.42 -33.24
CA ALA A 274 31.01 0.46 -34.53
C ALA A 274 31.85 1.74 -34.58
N GLY A 275 33.19 1.60 -34.61
CA GLY A 275 34.11 2.73 -34.56
C GLY A 275 34.05 3.59 -35.82
N ALA A 276 33.58 4.84 -35.69
CA ALA A 276 33.79 5.91 -36.65
C ALA A 276 34.94 6.81 -36.18
N ALA A 277 35.94 7.00 -37.05
CA ALA A 277 37.12 7.84 -36.84
C ALA A 277 36.78 9.35 -36.89
N PRO A 278 37.53 10.22 -36.17
CA PRO A 278 37.26 11.65 -36.12
C PRO A 278 37.91 12.42 -37.29
N ALA A 279 37.23 13.46 -37.77
CA ALA A 279 37.74 14.46 -38.73
C ALA A 279 37.18 15.86 -38.33
N PRO A 280 37.80 16.98 -38.73
CA PRO A 280 38.52 17.86 -37.80
C PRO A 280 37.85 19.23 -37.54
N ALA A 281 38.41 19.91 -36.55
CA ALA A 281 38.09 21.25 -36.07
C ALA A 281 38.12 22.36 -37.14
N VAL A 282 37.16 23.30 -37.03
CA VAL A 282 37.17 24.61 -37.71
C VAL A 282 37.22 25.70 -36.64
N ALA A 283 38.17 26.63 -36.83
CA ALA A 283 38.54 27.70 -35.93
C ALA A 283 37.52 28.88 -35.89
N PRO A 284 37.55 29.73 -34.86
CA PRO A 284 36.59 30.81 -34.64
C PRO A 284 36.93 32.07 -35.46
N ALA A 285 35.92 32.67 -36.10
CA ALA A 285 36.03 33.98 -36.74
C ALA A 285 35.53 35.08 -35.78
N ALA A 286 36.38 36.08 -35.57
CA ALA A 286 36.09 37.31 -34.85
C ALA A 286 35.26 38.28 -35.69
N SER A 287 34.32 38.99 -35.06
CA SER A 287 33.84 40.29 -35.53
C SER A 287 33.39 41.17 -34.36
N ALA A 288 33.81 42.44 -34.42
CA ALA A 288 33.34 43.60 -33.66
C ALA A 288 33.44 44.81 -34.64
N PRO A 289 32.91 46.03 -34.39
CA PRO A 289 32.08 46.54 -33.28
C PRO A 289 30.91 47.49 -33.72
N ALA A 290 30.32 48.19 -32.73
CA ALA A 290 29.50 49.43 -32.76
C ALA A 290 27.96 49.24 -32.82
N SER A 291 27.09 50.02 -32.14
CA SER A 291 27.15 51.35 -31.52
C SER A 291 26.00 51.55 -30.50
N GLN A 292 26.21 52.46 -29.54
CA GLN A 292 25.30 53.00 -28.53
C GLN A 292 23.99 53.62 -29.06
N ALA A 293 22.96 53.60 -28.19
CA ALA A 293 22.06 54.73 -27.96
C ALA A 293 21.56 54.74 -26.49
N ALA A 294 21.75 55.87 -25.80
CA ALA A 294 21.07 56.28 -24.56
C ALA A 294 19.79 57.09 -24.93
N PRO A 295 18.89 57.57 -24.04
CA PRO A 295 19.04 57.77 -22.58
C PRO A 295 17.79 57.58 -21.66
N ALA A 296 18.05 57.68 -20.35
CA ALA A 296 17.23 58.26 -19.26
C ALA A 296 15.86 57.65 -18.86
N ALA A 297 15.74 57.22 -17.59
CA ALA A 297 15.10 57.98 -16.50
C ALA A 297 14.77 57.07 -15.29
N VAL A 298 15.20 57.50 -14.11
CA VAL A 298 14.83 56.93 -12.79
C VAL A 298 13.48 57.47 -12.34
N PRO A 299 12.69 56.65 -11.63
CA PRO A 299 11.99 57.13 -10.46
C PRO A 299 12.33 56.31 -9.20
N THR A 300 12.47 57.06 -8.12
CA THR A 300 12.71 56.71 -6.73
C THR A 300 11.64 55.77 -6.16
N ALA A 301 12.06 54.62 -5.61
CA ALA A 301 11.25 53.78 -4.75
C ALA A 301 11.40 54.20 -3.28
N GLN A 302 10.27 54.48 -2.64
CA GLN A 302 10.12 54.75 -1.21
C GLN A 302 10.57 53.55 -0.37
N SER A 303 11.31 53.85 0.70
CA SER A 303 11.66 52.91 1.77
C SER A 303 10.41 52.37 2.45
N ALA A 304 10.15 51.08 2.28
CA ALA A 304 9.32 50.31 3.19
C ALA A 304 10.18 49.94 4.41
N ASN A 305 9.67 50.28 5.60
CA ASN A 305 10.24 49.91 6.89
C ASN A 305 10.31 48.38 7.00
N VAL A 306 11.52 47.83 6.92
CA VAL A 306 11.85 46.52 7.48
C VAL A 306 12.21 46.74 8.94
N SER A 307 11.36 46.25 9.84
CA SER A 307 11.66 46.10 11.26
C SER A 307 12.87 45.17 11.42
N GLY A 308 14.05 45.79 11.52
CA GLY A 308 15.32 45.11 11.75
C GLY A 308 15.44 44.62 13.19
N LEU A 309 16.06 43.45 13.34
CA LEU A 309 16.51 42.89 14.62
C LEU A 309 17.18 43.98 15.46
N SER A 310 16.78 44.10 16.73
CA SER A 310 17.30 45.15 17.60
C SER A 310 18.80 45.00 17.83
N GLN A 311 19.45 46.16 17.96
CA GLN A 311 20.89 46.31 18.09
C GLN A 311 21.46 45.53 19.28
N GLU A 312 20.64 45.13 20.26
CA GLU A 312 21.01 44.23 21.35
C GLU A 312 21.49 42.84 20.89
N GLN A 313 20.95 42.26 19.81
CA GLN A 313 21.30 40.89 19.39
C GLN A 313 22.66 40.78 18.70
N VAL A 314 23.16 41.89 18.13
CA VAL A 314 24.49 41.95 17.49
C VAL A 314 25.61 42.17 18.52
N VAL A 315 25.27 42.67 19.73
CA VAL A 315 26.24 42.92 20.82
C VAL A 315 26.44 41.68 21.70
N ALA A 316 25.54 40.70 21.65
CA ALA A 316 25.59 39.47 22.44
C ALA A 316 26.60 38.41 21.93
N SER A 317 27.70 38.80 21.29
CA SER A 317 28.85 37.90 21.10
C SER A 317 29.63 37.81 22.41
N ALA A 318 29.29 36.82 23.25
CA ALA A 318 30.00 36.54 24.48
C ALA A 318 31.36 35.84 24.24
N GLY A 319 31.61 35.36 23.01
CA GLY A 319 32.86 34.72 22.61
C GLY A 319 33.92 35.69 22.11
N TYR A 320 35.19 35.42 22.44
CA TYR A 320 36.31 36.18 21.87
C TYR A 320 36.61 35.69 20.44
N ALA A 321 35.80 36.11 19.47
CA ALA A 321 36.07 35.82 18.05
C ALA A 321 37.40 36.46 17.61
N HIS A 322 38.35 35.68 17.08
CA HIS A 322 39.65 36.20 16.64
C HIS A 322 39.50 36.95 15.31
N ALA A 323 39.20 38.26 15.38
CA ALA A 323 38.94 39.13 14.23
C ALA A 323 39.56 40.53 14.42
N THR A 324 39.97 41.18 13.32
CA THR A 324 40.53 42.55 13.34
C THR A 324 39.43 43.60 13.53
N PRO A 325 39.75 44.83 13.99
CA PRO A 325 38.75 45.89 14.19
C PRO A 325 37.92 46.23 12.95
N VAL A 326 38.53 46.15 11.76
CA VAL A 326 37.86 46.39 10.47
C VAL A 326 36.80 45.32 10.20
N ILE A 327 37.09 44.06 10.52
CA ILE A 327 36.18 42.93 10.33
C ILE A 327 35.04 42.95 11.37
N ARG A 328 35.32 43.38 12.60
CA ARG A 328 34.27 43.64 13.61
C ARG A 328 33.35 44.80 13.26
N ARG A 329 33.86 45.81 12.55
CA ARG A 329 33.02 46.89 12.02
C ARG A 329 32.14 46.37 10.89
N LEU A 330 32.73 45.61 9.96
CA LEU A 330 32.03 45.02 8.82
C LEU A 330 30.92 44.05 9.26
N ALA A 331 31.18 43.20 10.24
CA ALA A 331 30.18 42.30 10.80
C ALA A 331 28.99 43.05 11.42
N ARG A 332 29.23 44.17 12.11
CA ARG A 332 28.15 45.02 12.65
C ARG A 332 27.33 45.70 11.56
N GLU A 333 27.99 46.15 10.49
CA GLU A 333 27.33 46.79 9.34
C GLU A 333 26.37 45.83 8.64
N TYR A 334 26.72 44.54 8.56
CA TYR A 334 25.86 43.49 8.00
C TYR A 334 25.00 42.75 9.05
N GLY A 335 25.05 43.14 10.33
CA GLY A 335 24.27 42.48 11.40
C GLY A 335 24.69 41.03 11.70
N ILE A 336 25.94 40.66 11.45
CA ILE A 336 26.46 39.28 11.57
C ILE A 336 27.12 39.07 12.93
N ASN A 337 26.72 38.00 13.63
CA ASN A 337 27.38 37.55 14.85
C ASN A 337 28.67 36.79 14.49
N LEU A 338 29.81 37.32 14.94
CA LEU A 338 31.14 36.77 14.62
C LEU A 338 31.40 35.40 15.24
N ASP A 339 30.68 35.01 16.28
CA ASP A 339 30.83 33.68 16.91
C ASP A 339 30.30 32.57 15.99
N ARG A 340 29.49 32.92 14.98
CA ARG A 340 28.92 31.98 14.00
C ARG A 340 29.69 31.93 12.69
N VAL A 341 30.74 32.74 12.54
CA VAL A 341 31.56 32.81 11.33
C VAL A 341 32.85 32.01 11.54
N LYS A 342 33.03 30.94 10.78
CA LYS A 342 34.26 30.14 10.83
C LYS A 342 35.41 30.88 10.15
N GLY A 343 36.43 31.26 10.92
CA GLY A 343 37.59 31.98 10.42
C GLY A 343 38.59 31.09 9.69
N THR A 344 38.97 31.46 8.46
CA THR A 344 39.94 30.70 7.63
C THR A 344 41.36 31.27 7.66
N GLY A 345 41.58 32.44 8.28
CA GLY A 345 42.89 33.07 8.40
C GLY A 345 43.82 32.42 9.42
N ARG A 346 45.08 32.88 9.46
CA ARG A 346 46.12 32.37 10.40
C ARG A 346 45.60 32.32 11.84
N LYS A 347 45.73 31.15 12.48
CA LYS A 347 45.20 30.84 13.83
C LYS A 347 43.68 31.00 13.95
N GLY A 348 42.92 30.62 12.91
CA GLY A 348 41.45 30.70 12.92
C GLY A 348 40.92 32.13 12.92
N ARG A 349 41.67 33.07 12.33
CA ARG A 349 41.25 34.47 12.24
C ARG A 349 40.13 34.62 11.21
N VAL A 350 39.05 35.31 11.57
CA VAL A 350 38.01 35.68 10.59
C VAL A 350 38.58 36.72 9.64
N VAL A 351 38.55 36.44 8.34
CA VAL A 351 38.92 37.37 7.25
C VAL A 351 37.67 37.94 6.56
N LYS A 352 37.83 38.91 5.67
CA LYS A 352 36.71 39.59 5.01
C LYS A 352 35.89 38.61 4.15
N GLU A 353 36.59 37.67 3.54
CA GLU A 353 36.06 36.63 2.66
C GLU A 353 35.14 35.68 3.43
N ASP A 354 35.43 35.39 4.70
CA ASP A 354 34.59 34.53 5.56
C ASP A 354 33.23 35.16 5.85
N ILE A 355 33.22 36.49 6.08
CA ILE A 355 31.98 37.26 6.27
C ILE A 355 31.15 37.26 4.98
N GLN A 356 31.79 37.49 3.83
CA GLN A 356 31.10 37.49 2.54
C GLN A 356 30.55 36.11 2.18
N ALA A 357 31.31 35.05 2.45
CA ALA A 357 30.88 33.67 2.25
C ALA A 357 29.72 33.29 3.19
N TYR A 358 29.75 33.76 4.44
CA TYR A 358 28.66 33.58 5.40
C TYR A 358 27.37 34.26 4.93
N VAL A 359 27.44 35.52 4.50
CA VAL A 359 26.28 36.25 3.95
C VAL A 359 25.76 35.57 2.69
N LYS A 360 26.64 35.21 1.75
CA LYS A 360 26.23 34.55 0.51
C LYS A 360 25.54 33.22 0.78
N THR A 361 26.05 32.45 1.73
CA THR A 361 25.44 31.19 2.16
C THR A 361 24.10 31.44 2.86
N ALA A 362 24.02 32.44 3.75
CA ALA A 362 22.78 32.79 4.45
C ALA A 362 21.68 33.29 3.51
N VAL A 363 22.03 34.14 2.53
CA VAL A 363 21.10 34.63 1.50
C VAL A 363 20.67 33.49 0.58
N LYS A 364 21.60 32.65 0.12
CA LYS A 364 21.26 31.46 -0.67
C LYS A 364 20.37 30.49 0.11
N ALA A 365 20.61 30.33 1.40
CA ALA A 365 19.78 29.48 2.26
C ALA A 365 18.37 30.08 2.44
N PHE A 366 18.26 31.40 2.54
CA PHE A 366 16.98 32.10 2.62
C PHE A 366 16.20 32.01 1.29
N GLU A 367 16.85 32.24 0.16
CA GLU A 367 16.25 32.16 -1.18
C GLU A 367 15.84 30.72 -1.56
N THR A 368 16.53 29.71 -1.02
CA THR A 368 16.18 28.29 -1.21
C THR A 368 15.21 27.76 -0.16
N GLY A 369 14.69 28.61 0.73
CA GLY A 369 13.72 28.22 1.77
C GLY A 369 14.29 27.28 2.85
N SER A 370 15.62 27.13 2.94
CA SER A 370 16.29 26.20 3.87
C SER A 370 16.54 26.79 5.26
N VAL A 371 16.14 28.03 5.51
CA VAL A 371 16.16 28.68 6.85
C VAL A 371 14.76 28.98 7.36
N SER A 372 14.00 27.92 7.61
CA SER A 372 13.15 27.91 8.80
C SER A 372 14.07 27.59 9.98
N SER A 373 14.28 28.60 10.85
CA SER A 373 14.85 28.50 12.21
C SER A 373 15.53 27.16 12.54
N SER A 374 16.85 27.10 12.37
CA SER A 374 17.69 25.97 12.75
C SER A 374 17.69 25.77 14.27
N ALA A 375 16.63 25.13 14.77
CA ALA A 375 16.52 24.40 16.03
C ALA A 375 15.37 23.38 15.92
N ALA A 376 15.28 22.65 14.80
CA ALA A 376 14.32 21.55 14.65
C ALA A 376 14.76 20.60 13.51
N ALA A 377 15.91 19.95 13.68
CA ALA A 377 16.22 18.73 12.94
C ALA A 377 16.04 17.55 13.90
N GLY A 378 14.82 17.03 13.93
CA GLY A 378 14.44 15.81 14.61
C GLY A 378 13.17 15.28 13.95
N ASN A 379 13.29 14.15 13.26
CA ASN A 379 12.27 13.44 12.50
C ASN A 379 10.85 13.63 13.04
N GLY A 380 9.98 14.28 12.26
CA GLY A 380 8.53 13.99 12.14
C GLY A 380 7.66 13.86 13.40
N VAL A 381 8.17 14.06 14.62
CA VAL A 381 7.37 14.05 15.83
C VAL A 381 6.80 15.45 16.05
N ALA A 382 5.48 15.48 16.18
CA ALA A 382 4.61 16.60 16.48
C ALA A 382 4.96 17.28 17.82
N ASN A 383 6.17 17.85 17.94
CA ASN A 383 6.64 18.40 19.21
C ASN A 383 6.20 19.84 19.45
N GLY A 384 5.20 20.34 18.70
CA GLY A 384 4.62 21.67 18.89
C GLY A 384 5.60 22.85 18.83
N ALA A 385 6.86 22.61 18.44
CA ALA A 385 7.94 23.59 18.49
C ALA A 385 7.69 24.77 17.55
N GLY A 386 6.99 24.55 16.43
CA GLY A 386 6.52 25.61 15.54
C GLY A 386 5.31 26.41 16.07
N LEU A 387 4.63 25.90 17.11
CA LEU A 387 3.46 26.53 17.76
C LEU A 387 3.81 27.12 19.13
N GLY A 388 5.10 27.13 19.52
CA GLY A 388 5.53 27.63 20.83
C GLY A 388 5.07 26.79 22.03
N LEU A 389 4.71 25.53 21.80
CA LEU A 389 4.29 24.61 22.87
C LEU A 389 5.52 24.08 23.63
N LEU A 390 5.31 23.72 24.89
CA LEU A 390 6.35 23.04 25.67
C LEU A 390 6.73 21.71 24.99
N PRO A 391 8.02 21.32 25.00
CA PRO A 391 8.44 20.02 24.48
C PRO A 391 7.68 18.87 25.15
N TRP A 392 7.44 17.79 24.41
CA TRP A 392 6.80 16.60 24.97
C TRP A 392 7.55 16.07 26.20
N PRO A 393 6.86 15.69 27.28
CA PRO A 393 7.49 15.25 28.51
C PRO A 393 8.29 13.96 28.27
N LYS A 394 9.54 13.95 28.75
CA LYS A 394 10.39 12.75 28.75
C LYS A 394 10.24 12.06 30.11
N VAL A 395 9.31 11.11 30.19
CA VAL A 395 9.09 10.28 31.38
C VAL A 395 9.78 8.93 31.16
N ASP A 396 10.51 8.48 32.16
CA ASP A 396 11.08 7.14 32.19
C ASP A 396 10.07 6.20 32.85
N PHE A 397 9.38 5.38 32.03
CA PHE A 397 8.32 4.50 32.47
C PHE A 397 8.82 3.29 33.28
N SER A 398 10.10 2.92 33.17
CA SER A 398 10.69 1.80 33.92
C SER A 398 10.64 2.00 35.44
N LYS A 399 10.51 3.25 35.89
CA LYS A 399 10.34 3.60 37.30
C LYS A 399 8.99 3.19 37.88
N PHE A 400 8.00 2.87 37.05
CA PHE A 400 6.63 2.56 37.45
C PHE A 400 6.24 1.08 37.25
N GLY A 401 7.13 0.26 36.67
CA GLY A 401 6.88 -1.15 36.42
C GLY A 401 7.71 -1.70 35.27
N GLU A 402 7.45 -2.96 34.93
CA GLU A 402 8.01 -3.60 33.72
C GLU A 402 7.47 -2.91 32.46
N VAL A 403 8.33 -2.69 31.48
CA VAL A 403 8.01 -1.98 30.24
C VAL A 403 8.52 -2.77 29.04
N GLU A 404 7.73 -2.75 27.97
CA GLU A 404 8.09 -3.31 26.66
C GLU A 404 8.05 -2.17 25.63
N GLU A 405 9.10 -2.07 24.81
CA GLU A 405 9.16 -1.10 23.72
C GLU A 405 8.82 -1.78 22.39
N VAL A 406 7.72 -1.35 21.77
CA VAL A 406 7.23 -1.91 20.50
C VAL A 406 7.40 -0.88 19.39
N GLU A 407 8.12 -1.24 18.34
CA GLU A 407 8.31 -0.35 17.18
C GLU A 407 7.02 -0.21 16.36
N LEU A 408 6.70 1.02 15.95
CA LEU A 408 5.53 1.27 15.09
C LEU A 408 5.71 0.67 13.69
N SER A 409 4.62 0.07 13.18
CA SER A 409 4.56 -0.40 11.79
C SER A 409 4.78 0.73 10.78
N ARG A 410 5.23 0.38 9.57
CA ARG A 410 5.40 1.35 8.46
C ARG A 410 4.11 2.11 8.16
N ILE A 411 2.96 1.42 8.17
CA ILE A 411 1.64 2.02 7.94
C ILE A 411 1.31 3.04 9.03
N ASN A 412 1.59 2.74 10.30
CA ASN A 412 1.34 3.65 11.41
C ASN A 412 2.25 4.88 11.36
N LYS A 413 3.53 4.73 11.00
CA LYS A 413 4.47 5.84 10.83
C LYS A 413 4.01 6.80 9.72
N ILE A 414 3.65 6.26 8.55
CA ILE A 414 3.19 7.07 7.40
C ILE A 414 1.83 7.72 7.67
N SER A 415 0.86 6.92 8.14
CA SER A 415 -0.49 7.40 8.41
C SER A 415 -0.51 8.42 9.54
N GLY A 416 0.29 8.21 10.60
CA GLY A 416 0.42 9.14 11.72
C GLY A 416 0.92 10.52 11.27
N ALA A 417 1.96 10.58 10.45
CA ALA A 417 2.46 11.84 9.91
C ALA A 417 1.41 12.54 9.01
N ASN A 418 0.74 11.79 8.14
CA ASN A 418 -0.31 12.32 7.26
C ASN A 418 -1.53 12.85 8.01
N LEU A 419 -2.04 12.07 8.98
CA LEU A 419 -3.19 12.45 9.80
C LEU A 419 -2.86 13.63 10.70
N HIS A 420 -1.64 13.70 11.26
CA HIS A 420 -1.21 14.86 12.04
C HIS A 420 -1.17 16.13 11.20
N ARG A 421 -0.59 16.06 9.99
CA ARG A 421 -0.61 17.20 9.04
C ARG A 421 -2.03 17.65 8.77
N ASN A 422 -2.95 16.73 8.46
CA ASN A 422 -4.33 17.07 8.15
C ASN A 422 -5.03 17.70 9.38
N TRP A 423 -4.82 17.15 10.58
CA TRP A 423 -5.38 17.67 11.83
C TRP A 423 -4.95 19.11 12.14
N VAL A 424 -3.68 19.44 11.87
CA VAL A 424 -3.13 20.78 12.14
C VAL A 424 -3.50 21.78 11.03
N MET A 425 -3.49 21.34 9.77
CA MET A 425 -3.63 22.23 8.61
C MET A 425 -5.08 22.46 8.17
N ILE A 426 -6.00 21.56 8.51
CA ILE A 426 -7.40 21.66 8.11
C ILE A 426 -8.25 22.16 9.30
N PRO A 427 -8.92 23.31 9.18
CA PRO A 427 -9.91 23.75 10.15
C PRO A 427 -11.14 22.83 10.09
N HIS A 428 -11.13 21.76 10.89
CA HIS A 428 -12.21 20.77 10.95
C HIS A 428 -13.44 21.29 11.67
N VAL A 429 -14.60 21.08 11.05
CA VAL A 429 -15.90 21.09 11.71
C VAL A 429 -16.61 19.78 11.46
N THR A 430 -17.24 19.22 12.50
CA THR A 430 -18.02 18.00 12.41
C THR A 430 -19.48 18.27 12.74
N HIS A 431 -20.37 17.85 11.85
CA HIS A 431 -21.81 17.79 12.09
C HIS A 431 -22.24 16.36 12.43
N PHE A 432 -23.14 16.23 13.38
CA PHE A 432 -23.72 14.96 13.79
C PHE A 432 -25.21 14.96 13.49
N ASP A 433 -25.71 13.86 12.95
CA ASP A 433 -27.13 13.65 12.76
C ASP A 433 -27.46 12.16 12.82
N ARG A 434 -28.75 11.82 12.87
CA ARG A 434 -29.25 10.45 12.83
C ARG A 434 -30.21 10.26 11.67
N THR A 435 -30.03 9.16 10.95
CA THR A 435 -30.86 8.79 9.80
C THR A 435 -31.74 7.60 10.14
N ASP A 436 -33.04 7.66 9.86
CA ASP A 436 -33.89 6.47 9.88
C ASP A 436 -33.52 5.57 8.69
N ILE A 437 -33.02 4.37 8.97
CA ILE A 437 -32.68 3.35 7.96
C ILE A 437 -33.57 2.10 8.09
N THR A 438 -34.71 2.21 8.77
CA THR A 438 -35.63 1.08 9.01
C THR A 438 -36.04 0.40 7.69
N ASP A 439 -36.52 1.21 6.73
CA ASP A 439 -36.97 0.72 5.43
C ASP A 439 -35.80 0.25 4.56
N LEU A 440 -34.65 0.94 4.64
CA LEU A 440 -33.43 0.55 3.94
C LEU A 440 -32.94 -0.82 4.39
N GLU A 441 -32.90 -1.07 5.71
CA GLU A 441 -32.45 -2.34 6.26
C GLU A 441 -33.42 -3.48 5.95
N ALA A 442 -34.73 -3.22 5.98
CA ALA A 442 -35.74 -4.17 5.52
C ALA A 442 -35.53 -4.53 4.04
N PHE A 443 -35.38 -3.51 3.17
CA PHE A 443 -35.12 -3.70 1.75
C PHE A 443 -33.82 -4.47 1.50
N ARG A 444 -32.72 -4.11 2.18
CA ARG A 444 -31.42 -4.82 2.06
C ARG A 444 -31.56 -6.31 2.40
N LYS A 445 -32.27 -6.64 3.49
CA LYS A 445 -32.50 -8.04 3.89
C LYS A 445 -33.30 -8.80 2.83
N GLU A 446 -34.31 -8.17 2.25
CA GLU A 446 -35.09 -8.75 1.15
C GLU A 446 -34.21 -8.98 -0.10
N GLN A 447 -33.44 -7.97 -0.51
CA GLN A 447 -32.55 -8.08 -1.67
C GLN A 447 -31.50 -9.17 -1.49
N ASN A 448 -30.94 -9.34 -0.29
CA ASN A 448 -29.99 -10.44 -0.03
C ASN A 448 -30.63 -11.82 -0.26
N LYS A 449 -31.90 -12.02 0.13
CA LYS A 449 -32.62 -13.28 -0.15
C LYS A 449 -32.82 -13.50 -1.65
N ILE A 450 -33.01 -12.44 -2.43
CA ILE A 450 -33.17 -12.52 -3.88
C ILE A 450 -31.83 -12.86 -4.55
N VAL A 451 -30.75 -12.18 -4.14
CA VAL A 451 -29.38 -12.39 -4.65
C VAL A 451 -28.90 -13.80 -4.36
N GLU A 452 -29.22 -14.33 -3.18
CA GLU A 452 -28.95 -15.73 -2.81
C GLU A 452 -29.74 -16.71 -3.69
N LYS A 453 -31.04 -16.49 -3.91
CA LYS A 453 -31.84 -17.31 -4.83
C LYS A 453 -31.32 -17.28 -6.27
N GLN A 454 -30.77 -16.14 -6.70
CA GLN A 454 -30.17 -15.96 -8.02
C GLN A 454 -28.72 -16.46 -8.12
N LYS A 455 -28.13 -16.94 -7.02
CA LYS A 455 -26.75 -17.46 -6.95
C LYS A 455 -25.71 -16.46 -7.50
N LEU A 456 -25.91 -15.18 -7.21
CA LEU A 456 -25.03 -14.11 -7.68
C LEU A 456 -23.71 -13.98 -6.91
N ASP A 457 -23.51 -14.82 -5.88
CA ASP A 457 -22.34 -14.88 -4.97
C ASP A 457 -21.88 -13.51 -4.45
N VAL A 458 -22.84 -12.70 -4.01
CA VAL A 458 -22.62 -11.34 -3.51
C VAL A 458 -23.49 -11.12 -2.28
N LYS A 459 -22.95 -10.43 -1.27
CA LYS A 459 -23.71 -10.00 -0.08
C LYS A 459 -23.81 -8.48 -0.07
N ILE A 460 -25.04 -7.97 -0.11
CA ILE A 460 -25.31 -6.53 -0.06
C ILE A 460 -25.21 -6.05 1.39
N THR A 461 -24.31 -5.10 1.61
CA THR A 461 -24.08 -4.43 2.90
C THR A 461 -24.71 -3.03 2.91
N PRO A 462 -25.02 -2.46 4.09
CA PRO A 462 -25.51 -1.08 4.19
C PRO A 462 -24.55 -0.04 3.57
N VAL A 463 -23.25 -0.29 3.62
CA VAL A 463 -22.20 0.62 3.12
C VAL A 463 -22.41 0.94 1.63
N VAL A 464 -22.88 0.00 0.82
CA VAL A 464 -23.10 0.23 -0.63
C VAL A 464 -24.24 1.24 -0.87
N PHE A 465 -25.28 1.22 -0.04
CA PHE A 465 -26.34 2.23 -0.12
C PHE A 465 -25.82 3.61 0.30
N ILE A 466 -24.96 3.67 1.33
CA ILE A 466 -24.30 4.91 1.77
C ILE A 466 -23.39 5.44 0.65
N MET A 467 -22.61 4.58 0.00
CA MET A 467 -21.79 4.95 -1.16
C MET A 467 -22.63 5.56 -2.27
N LYS A 468 -23.78 4.96 -2.61
CA LYS A 468 -24.69 5.51 -3.64
C LYS A 468 -25.36 6.82 -3.20
N ALA A 469 -25.76 6.94 -1.93
CA ALA A 469 -26.34 8.16 -1.39
C ALA A 469 -25.33 9.32 -1.39
N VAL A 470 -24.09 9.05 -0.96
CA VAL A 470 -22.98 10.01 -1.02
C VAL A 470 -22.65 10.38 -2.45
N ALA A 471 -22.57 9.41 -3.37
CA ALA A 471 -22.30 9.70 -4.78
C ALA A 471 -23.34 10.66 -5.37
N LYS A 472 -24.63 10.43 -5.07
CA LYS A 472 -25.71 11.32 -5.48
C LYS A 472 -25.65 12.69 -4.82
N ALA A 473 -25.26 12.75 -3.55
CA ALA A 473 -25.03 14.01 -2.85
C ALA A 473 -23.87 14.80 -3.46
N LEU A 474 -22.77 14.14 -3.85
CA LEU A 474 -21.64 14.78 -4.51
C LEU A 474 -22.00 15.35 -5.89
N GLU A 475 -22.96 14.77 -6.60
CA GLU A 475 -23.51 15.35 -7.84
C GLU A 475 -24.32 16.62 -7.57
N ALA A 476 -25.17 16.60 -6.53
CA ALA A 476 -25.99 17.74 -6.15
C ALA A 476 -25.19 18.89 -5.49
N PHE A 477 -24.08 18.56 -4.83
CA PHE A 477 -23.23 19.51 -4.11
C PHE A 477 -21.76 19.43 -4.58
N PRO A 478 -21.42 19.97 -5.76
CA PRO A 478 -20.09 19.82 -6.36
C PRO A 478 -18.93 20.35 -5.52
N ARG A 479 -19.18 21.29 -4.59
CA ARG A 479 -18.15 21.81 -3.67
C ARG A 479 -17.58 20.73 -2.76
N PHE A 480 -18.38 19.74 -2.36
CA PHE A 480 -17.89 18.59 -1.58
C PHE A 480 -17.04 17.64 -2.43
N ASN A 481 -17.23 17.67 -3.76
CA ASN A 481 -16.41 16.95 -4.72
C ASN A 481 -15.25 17.81 -5.25
N SER A 482 -14.50 18.41 -4.32
CA SER A 482 -13.41 19.33 -4.67
C SER A 482 -12.14 19.06 -3.87
N SER A 483 -11.06 19.70 -4.31
CA SER A 483 -9.80 19.80 -3.57
C SER A 483 -9.33 21.24 -3.57
N ILE A 484 -8.85 21.72 -2.43
CA ILE A 484 -8.24 23.04 -2.31
C ILE A 484 -6.81 23.01 -2.85
N SER A 485 -6.41 24.04 -3.59
CA SER A 485 -5.02 24.22 -4.03
C SER A 485 -4.10 24.49 -2.84
N GLU A 486 -2.80 24.25 -3.03
CA GLU A 486 -1.78 24.41 -1.99
C GLU A 486 -1.71 25.86 -1.43
N ASP A 487 -1.98 26.85 -2.28
CA ASP A 487 -2.05 28.28 -1.91
C ASP A 487 -3.38 28.68 -1.23
N GLY A 488 -4.35 27.76 -1.15
CA GLY A 488 -5.68 28.02 -0.59
C GLY A 488 -6.58 28.91 -1.45
N GLN A 489 -6.18 29.28 -2.68
CA GLN A 489 -6.88 30.29 -3.48
C GLN A 489 -7.85 29.72 -4.51
N LYS A 490 -7.71 28.44 -4.88
CA LYS A 490 -8.49 27.80 -5.95
C LYS A 490 -9.06 26.47 -5.49
N LEU A 491 -10.20 26.11 -6.09
CA LEU A 491 -10.82 24.80 -5.91
C LEU A 491 -10.77 24.02 -7.23
N THR A 492 -10.26 22.81 -7.16
CA THR A 492 -10.33 21.84 -8.25
C THR A 492 -11.61 21.03 -8.09
N LEU A 493 -12.64 21.36 -8.88
CA LEU A 493 -13.91 20.62 -8.91
C LEU A 493 -13.76 19.36 -9.75
N LYS A 494 -13.83 18.18 -9.13
CA LYS A 494 -13.69 16.89 -9.80
C LYS A 494 -15.00 16.55 -10.51
N LYS A 495 -14.90 16.05 -11.75
CA LYS A 495 -16.07 15.63 -12.56
C LYS A 495 -16.35 14.13 -12.45
N TYR A 496 -15.38 13.37 -11.98
CA TYR A 496 -15.55 11.99 -11.58
C TYR A 496 -15.96 11.91 -10.11
N ILE A 497 -16.57 10.80 -9.70
CA ILE A 497 -16.99 10.55 -8.33
C ILE A 497 -16.40 9.22 -7.89
N ASN A 498 -15.29 9.32 -7.17
CA ASN A 498 -14.60 8.18 -6.59
C ASN A 498 -14.69 8.28 -5.06
N ILE A 499 -15.09 7.20 -4.40
CA ILE A 499 -15.32 7.22 -2.96
C ILE A 499 -14.32 6.29 -2.28
N GLY A 500 -13.51 6.84 -1.36
CA GLY A 500 -12.69 6.07 -0.45
C GLY A 500 -13.55 5.38 0.60
N VAL A 501 -13.27 4.12 0.92
CA VAL A 501 -13.88 3.45 2.08
C VAL A 501 -12.77 3.02 3.02
N ALA A 502 -12.79 3.54 4.24
CA ALA A 502 -11.79 3.20 5.24
C ALA A 502 -12.04 1.79 5.76
N VAL A 503 -11.04 0.92 5.61
CA VAL A 503 -11.07 -0.49 6.01
C VAL A 503 -10.06 -0.68 7.13
N ASP A 504 -10.55 -1.20 8.24
CA ASP A 504 -9.72 -1.63 9.37
C ASP A 504 -9.04 -2.97 9.03
N THR A 505 -7.73 -3.04 9.22
CA THR A 505 -6.93 -4.24 8.95
C THR A 505 -5.95 -4.48 10.11
N PRO A 506 -5.46 -5.71 10.31
CA PRO A 506 -4.50 -6.00 11.38
C PRO A 506 -3.22 -5.15 11.33
N ASN A 507 -2.84 -4.68 10.13
CA ASN A 507 -1.62 -3.90 9.90
C ASN A 507 -1.84 -2.38 10.04
N GLY A 508 -3.09 -1.94 10.23
CA GLY A 508 -3.50 -0.54 10.34
C GLY A 508 -4.65 -0.16 9.40
N LEU A 509 -4.99 1.13 9.40
CA LEU A 509 -6.08 1.67 8.59
C LEU A 509 -5.62 1.88 7.14
N VAL A 510 -6.37 1.36 6.17
CA VAL A 510 -6.18 1.62 4.74
C VAL A 510 -7.46 2.13 4.11
N VAL A 511 -7.34 2.97 3.07
CA VAL A 511 -8.50 3.60 2.41
C VAL A 511 -8.45 3.31 0.91
N PRO A 512 -8.95 2.15 0.46
CA PRO A 512 -9.16 1.90 -0.96
C PRO A 512 -10.26 2.81 -1.55
N VAL A 513 -10.10 3.17 -2.82
CA VAL A 513 -10.92 4.11 -3.57
C VAL A 513 -11.72 3.41 -4.66
N PHE A 514 -13.04 3.46 -4.54
CA PHE A 514 -14.00 2.92 -5.50
C PHE A 514 -14.24 3.94 -6.60
N LYS A 515 -13.94 3.58 -7.85
CA LYS A 515 -13.99 4.50 -8.99
C LYS A 515 -15.39 4.59 -9.58
N ASN A 516 -15.81 5.79 -9.98
CA ASN A 516 -17.07 6.09 -10.67
C ASN A 516 -18.33 5.51 -9.99
N VAL A 517 -18.44 5.67 -8.67
CA VAL A 517 -19.54 5.08 -7.86
C VAL A 517 -20.92 5.51 -8.33
N ASN A 518 -21.05 6.72 -8.89
CA ASN A 518 -22.31 7.20 -9.45
C ASN A 518 -22.80 6.37 -10.64
N LYS A 519 -21.88 5.84 -11.46
CA LYS A 519 -22.20 5.06 -12.67
C LYS A 519 -22.48 3.58 -12.39
N LYS A 520 -21.98 3.04 -11.28
CA LYS A 520 -22.06 1.61 -10.94
C LYS A 520 -23.37 1.25 -10.25
N GLY A 521 -23.82 0.01 -10.45
CA GLY A 521 -24.98 -0.56 -9.77
C GLY A 521 -24.68 -1.07 -8.36
N ILE A 522 -25.71 -1.35 -7.56
CA ILE A 522 -25.54 -1.85 -6.17
C ILE A 522 -24.84 -3.22 -6.15
N ILE A 523 -25.21 -4.13 -7.06
CA ILE A 523 -24.61 -5.48 -7.12
C ILE A 523 -23.13 -5.41 -7.52
N GLU A 524 -22.80 -4.59 -8.51
CA GLU A 524 -21.42 -4.36 -8.96
C GLU A 524 -20.56 -3.79 -7.83
N LEU A 525 -21.05 -2.73 -7.17
CA LEU A 525 -20.35 -2.13 -6.02
C LEU A 525 -20.22 -3.11 -4.85
N SER A 526 -21.22 -3.97 -4.61
CA SER A 526 -21.15 -4.97 -3.55
C SER A 526 -20.07 -6.02 -3.83
N ARG A 527 -19.90 -6.43 -5.08
CA ARG A 527 -18.82 -7.34 -5.49
C ARG A 527 -17.45 -6.68 -5.35
N GLU A 528 -17.30 -5.47 -5.89
CA GLU A 528 -16.05 -4.70 -5.79
C GLU A 528 -15.67 -4.46 -4.32
N LEU A 529 -16.64 -4.11 -3.47
CA LEU A 529 -16.41 -3.90 -2.04
C LEU A 529 -15.89 -5.17 -1.36
N MET A 530 -16.45 -6.33 -1.69
CA MET A 530 -16.02 -7.62 -1.15
C MET A 530 -14.58 -7.95 -1.57
N GLU A 531 -14.27 -7.84 -2.86
CA GLU A 531 -12.95 -8.14 -3.41
C GLU A 531 -11.88 -7.19 -2.85
N VAL A 532 -12.15 -5.89 -2.86
CA VAL A 532 -11.21 -4.85 -2.41
C VAL A 532 -11.00 -4.92 -0.90
N SER A 533 -12.05 -5.21 -0.13
CA SER A 533 -11.93 -5.41 1.31
C SER A 533 -11.15 -6.67 1.69
N LYS A 534 -11.20 -7.71 0.86
CA LYS A 534 -10.33 -8.89 1.01
C LYS A 534 -8.88 -8.53 0.72
N LYS A 535 -8.61 -7.89 -0.42
CA LYS A 535 -7.25 -7.40 -0.77
C LYS A 535 -6.66 -6.47 0.30
N ALA A 536 -7.47 -5.60 0.89
CA ALA A 536 -7.08 -4.73 1.98
C ALA A 536 -6.59 -5.50 3.21
N ARG A 537 -7.38 -6.46 3.68
CA ARG A 537 -7.04 -7.31 4.83
C ARG A 537 -5.83 -8.20 4.55
N ASP A 538 -5.68 -8.67 3.32
CA ASP A 538 -4.54 -9.48 2.87
C ASP A 538 -3.27 -8.63 2.62
N GLY A 539 -3.34 -7.29 2.74
CA GLY A 539 -2.20 -6.39 2.48
C GLY A 539 -1.79 -6.28 1.01
N LYS A 540 -2.67 -6.65 0.07
CA LYS A 540 -2.42 -6.72 -1.38
C LYS A 540 -2.95 -5.53 -2.18
N LEU A 541 -3.25 -4.41 -1.51
CA LEU A 541 -3.67 -3.19 -2.20
C LEU A 541 -2.49 -2.55 -2.93
N SER A 542 -2.72 -2.13 -4.17
CA SER A 542 -1.74 -1.34 -4.91
C SER A 542 -1.88 0.14 -4.56
N GLY A 543 -0.84 0.94 -4.82
CA GLY A 543 -0.92 2.40 -4.68
C GLY A 543 -2.03 3.01 -5.56
N SER A 544 -2.34 2.38 -6.70
CA SER A 544 -3.39 2.82 -7.62
C SER A 544 -4.81 2.62 -7.08
N ASP A 545 -4.98 1.69 -6.13
CA ASP A 545 -6.25 1.41 -5.46
C ASP A 545 -6.54 2.44 -4.36
N MET A 546 -5.55 3.21 -3.92
CA MET A 546 -5.68 4.18 -2.82
C MET A 546 -5.67 5.65 -3.29
N GLN A 547 -5.70 5.88 -4.60
CA GLN A 547 -5.56 7.22 -5.19
C GLN A 547 -6.82 7.69 -5.92
N GLY A 548 -6.88 9.02 -6.11
CA GLY A 548 -7.97 9.65 -6.88
C GLY A 548 -9.30 9.73 -6.12
N GLY A 549 -9.25 9.67 -4.78
CA GLY A 549 -10.42 9.85 -3.92
C GLY A 549 -11.04 11.24 -4.04
N CYS A 550 -12.36 11.28 -4.05
CA CYS A 550 -13.13 12.52 -4.00
C CYS A 550 -13.64 12.81 -2.59
N PHE A 551 -14.01 11.74 -1.88
CA PHE A 551 -14.67 11.75 -0.59
C PHE A 551 -14.43 10.40 0.09
N THR A 552 -14.27 10.39 1.41
CA THR A 552 -14.06 9.17 2.18
C THR A 552 -15.27 8.83 3.04
N ILE A 553 -15.60 7.54 3.14
CA ILE A 553 -16.53 6.98 4.11
C ILE A 553 -15.71 6.16 5.11
N SER A 554 -15.82 6.50 6.38
CA SER A 554 -15.25 5.73 7.48
C SER A 554 -16.38 5.06 8.24
N SER A 555 -16.45 3.73 8.20
CA SER A 555 -17.53 2.97 8.82
C SER A 555 -17.02 2.18 10.02
N LEU A 556 -17.47 2.56 11.22
CA LEU A 556 -17.19 1.88 12.50
C LEU A 556 -18.41 1.10 13.02
N GLY A 557 -19.44 0.91 12.18
CA GLY A 557 -20.70 0.29 12.58
C GLY A 557 -20.58 -1.14 13.11
N GLY A 558 -19.53 -1.87 12.69
CA GLY A 558 -19.25 -3.23 13.18
C GLY A 558 -18.56 -3.30 14.54
N ILE A 559 -17.91 -2.22 15.00
CA ILE A 559 -17.06 -2.20 16.21
C ILE A 559 -17.84 -1.65 17.42
N GLY A 560 -18.67 -0.62 17.22
CA GLY A 560 -19.69 -0.25 18.20
C GLY A 560 -19.52 1.09 18.93
N THR A 561 -19.47 2.21 18.20
CA THR A 561 -19.56 3.58 18.77
C THR A 561 -20.85 4.28 18.36
N THR A 562 -21.30 5.29 19.13
CA THR A 562 -22.47 6.11 18.78
C THR A 562 -22.14 7.27 17.86
N HIS A 563 -21.02 7.97 18.09
CA HIS A 563 -20.54 9.07 17.25
C HIS A 563 -19.02 9.12 17.31
N PHE A 564 -18.37 9.66 16.27
CA PHE A 564 -16.95 9.96 16.27
C PHE A 564 -16.65 11.08 15.28
N THR A 565 -15.54 11.79 15.47
CA THR A 565 -15.08 12.85 14.58
C THR A 565 -13.99 12.31 13.65
N PRO A 566 -14.31 11.85 12.43
CA PRO A 566 -13.29 11.44 11.47
C PRO A 566 -12.41 12.63 11.05
N ILE A 567 -11.12 12.37 10.84
CA ILE A 567 -10.17 13.35 10.30
C ILE A 567 -10.24 13.30 8.78
N VAL A 568 -10.38 14.46 8.13
CA VAL A 568 -10.47 14.52 6.66
C VAL A 568 -9.14 14.08 6.05
N ASN A 569 -9.21 13.25 5.01
CA ASN A 569 -8.03 12.81 4.27
C ASN A 569 -7.72 13.78 3.12
N ALA A 570 -6.80 14.73 3.33
CA ALA A 570 -6.34 15.61 2.25
C ALA A 570 -5.81 14.79 1.05
N PRO A 571 -6.13 15.16 -0.20
CA PRO A 571 -6.69 16.44 -0.66
C PRO A 571 -8.23 16.50 -0.71
N GLU A 572 -8.94 15.54 -0.13
CA GLU A 572 -10.40 15.61 0.00
C GLU A 572 -10.81 16.70 0.99
N VAL A 573 -12.02 17.24 0.83
CA VAL A 573 -12.53 18.34 1.67
C VAL A 573 -13.53 17.87 2.72
N ALA A 574 -13.97 16.61 2.68
CA ALA A 574 -14.92 16.06 3.62
C ALA A 574 -14.81 14.53 3.76
N ILE A 575 -15.25 14.02 4.91
CA ILE A 575 -15.30 12.60 5.25
C ILE A 575 -16.58 12.30 6.04
N LEU A 576 -17.24 11.19 5.73
CA LEU A 576 -18.44 10.73 6.43
C LEU A 576 -18.10 9.57 7.37
N GLY A 577 -18.30 9.78 8.66
CA GLY A 577 -18.29 8.75 9.69
C GLY A 577 -19.64 8.08 9.83
N VAL A 578 -19.65 6.75 9.85
CA VAL A 578 -20.84 5.91 10.02
C VAL A 578 -20.66 5.07 11.29
N SER A 579 -21.57 5.24 12.25
CA SER A 579 -21.53 4.58 13.56
C SER A 579 -22.52 3.41 13.62
N LYS A 580 -22.60 2.73 14.78
CA LYS A 580 -23.50 1.59 14.96
C LYS A 580 -24.96 2.05 14.94
N SER A 581 -25.80 1.40 14.14
CA SER A 581 -27.25 1.63 14.16
C SER A 581 -27.90 1.03 15.40
N GLU A 582 -28.89 1.72 15.95
CA GLU A 582 -29.64 1.31 17.14
C GLU A 582 -31.15 1.53 16.97
N MET A 583 -31.96 0.67 17.59
CA MET A 583 -33.42 0.85 17.62
C MET A 583 -33.77 1.89 18.69
N LEU A 584 -34.40 2.98 18.28
CA LEU A 584 -34.80 4.08 19.17
C LEU A 584 -36.30 4.37 19.06
N PRO A 585 -36.97 4.78 20.16
CA PRO A 585 -38.34 5.27 20.11
C PRO A 585 -38.35 6.69 19.53
N ILE A 586 -38.87 6.85 18.32
CA ILE A 586 -39.00 8.16 17.65
C ILE A 586 -40.46 8.59 17.67
N TRP A 587 -40.70 9.82 18.12
CA TRP A 587 -42.03 10.41 18.10
C TRP A 587 -42.41 10.81 16.67
N ASN A 588 -43.45 10.19 16.12
CA ASN A 588 -43.93 10.49 14.76
C ASN A 588 -44.91 11.68 14.70
N GLY A 589 -45.18 12.33 15.83
CA GLY A 589 -46.22 13.37 15.97
C GLY A 589 -47.48 12.90 16.70
N LYS A 590 -47.70 11.59 16.84
CA LYS A 590 -48.87 10.97 17.48
C LYS A 590 -48.54 9.86 18.47
N GLU A 591 -47.54 9.03 18.16
CA GLU A 591 -47.06 7.93 19.00
C GLU A 591 -45.56 7.73 18.86
N PHE A 592 -44.96 6.99 19.80
CA PHE A 592 -43.57 6.56 19.70
C PHE A 592 -43.49 5.28 18.87
N GLU A 593 -42.75 5.33 17.77
CA GLU A 593 -42.48 4.18 16.93
C GLU A 593 -41.02 3.74 17.07
N PRO A 594 -40.74 2.42 17.17
CA PRO A 594 -39.37 1.92 17.16
C PRO A 594 -38.78 2.07 15.75
N ARG A 595 -37.75 2.90 15.60
CA ARG A 595 -37.05 3.13 14.32
C ARG A 595 -35.57 2.77 14.44
N LEU A 596 -35.01 2.16 13.40
CA LEU A 596 -33.59 1.85 13.31
C LEU A 596 -32.83 3.11 12.89
N MET A 597 -32.21 3.77 13.85
CA MET A 597 -31.50 5.02 13.64
C MET A 597 -30.01 4.78 13.44
N LEU A 598 -29.45 5.32 12.35
CA LEU A 598 -28.05 5.30 12.00
C LEU A 598 -27.41 6.67 12.30
N PRO A 599 -26.51 6.77 13.30
CA PRO A 599 -25.76 7.99 13.53
C PRO A 599 -24.71 8.21 12.44
N LEU A 600 -24.66 9.43 11.92
CA LEU A 600 -23.74 9.89 10.89
C LEU A 600 -22.97 11.12 11.39
N SER A 601 -21.67 11.17 11.06
CA SER A 601 -20.76 12.25 11.47
C SER A 601 -20.05 12.80 10.24
N LEU A 602 -20.42 13.99 9.77
CA LEU A 602 -19.80 14.63 8.62
C LEU A 602 -18.72 15.61 9.08
N SER A 603 -17.45 15.29 8.86
CA SER A 603 -16.35 16.24 9.05
C SER A 603 -15.96 16.87 7.73
N PHE A 604 -15.69 18.18 7.72
CA PHE A 604 -15.30 18.91 6.52
C PHE A 604 -14.28 20.02 6.81
N ASP A 605 -13.60 20.48 5.75
CA ASP A 605 -12.71 21.63 5.76
C ASP A 605 -13.52 22.92 5.69
N HIS A 606 -13.54 23.69 6.79
CA HIS A 606 -14.34 24.91 6.88
C HIS A 606 -13.78 26.06 6.00
N ARG A 607 -12.62 25.91 5.36
CA ARG A 607 -12.15 26.87 4.34
C ARG A 607 -12.93 26.75 3.04
N VAL A 608 -13.48 25.56 2.77
CA VAL A 608 -14.17 25.24 1.51
C VAL A 608 -15.68 25.12 1.71
N ILE A 609 -16.10 24.50 2.81
CA ILE A 609 -17.49 24.18 3.10
C ILE A 609 -17.94 25.00 4.30
N ASP A 610 -19.02 25.76 4.14
CA ASP A 610 -19.64 26.49 5.25
C ASP A 610 -20.55 25.57 6.07
N GLY A 611 -20.78 25.92 7.35
CA GLY A 611 -21.67 25.14 8.22
C GLY A 611 -23.07 24.90 7.63
N ALA A 612 -23.65 25.89 6.97
CA ALA A 612 -24.95 25.73 6.32
C ALA A 612 -24.91 24.70 5.17
N ASP A 613 -23.81 24.67 4.39
CA ASP A 613 -23.63 23.69 3.32
C ASP A 613 -23.39 22.29 3.88
N GLY A 614 -22.60 22.17 4.96
CA GLY A 614 -22.43 20.94 5.73
C GLY A 614 -23.77 20.37 6.20
N ALA A 615 -24.63 21.20 6.78
CA ALA A 615 -25.96 20.80 7.22
C ALA A 615 -26.84 20.34 6.05
N ARG A 616 -26.90 21.12 4.96
CA ARG A 616 -27.70 20.76 3.77
C ARG A 616 -27.23 19.45 3.13
N PHE A 617 -25.92 19.25 3.03
CA PHE A 617 -25.33 18.03 2.47
C PHE A 617 -25.68 16.80 3.32
N LEU A 618 -25.51 16.90 4.65
CA LEU A 618 -25.87 15.81 5.56
C LEU A 618 -27.37 15.52 5.53
N SER A 619 -28.23 16.55 5.61
CA SER A 619 -29.69 16.38 5.52
C SER A 619 -30.12 15.78 4.18
N TYR A 620 -29.43 16.09 3.08
CA TYR A 620 -29.69 15.45 1.78
C TYR A 620 -29.36 13.96 1.81
N ILE A 621 -28.20 13.58 2.35
CA ILE A 621 -27.83 12.16 2.53
C ILE A 621 -28.86 11.44 3.39
N ASN A 622 -29.27 12.04 4.52
CA ASN A 622 -30.27 11.47 5.42
C ASN A 622 -31.60 11.25 4.67
N GLY A 623 -32.02 12.22 3.86
CA GLY A 623 -33.22 12.09 3.05
C GLY A 623 -33.16 10.96 2.02
N VAL A 624 -32.01 10.75 1.37
CA VAL A 624 -31.82 9.66 0.38
C VAL A 624 -31.76 8.28 1.06
N LEU A 625 -31.13 8.19 2.23
CA LEU A 625 -31.03 6.94 2.98
C LEU A 625 -32.36 6.56 3.65
N ALA A 626 -33.15 7.54 4.11
CA ALA A 626 -34.47 7.32 4.67
C ALA A 626 -35.51 6.91 3.60
N ASP A 627 -35.39 7.41 2.36
CA ASP A 627 -36.25 7.01 1.25
C ASP A 627 -35.43 6.64 0.01
N LEU A 628 -35.18 5.34 -0.15
CA LEU A 628 -34.42 4.78 -1.27
C LEU A 628 -35.00 5.11 -2.65
N ARG A 629 -36.28 5.48 -2.77
CA ARG A 629 -36.86 5.92 -4.06
C ARG A 629 -36.17 7.18 -4.58
N ARG A 630 -35.69 8.02 -3.68
CA ARG A 630 -34.88 9.20 -4.02
C ARG A 630 -33.52 8.85 -4.58
N LEU A 631 -33.06 7.61 -4.46
CA LEU A 631 -31.83 7.15 -5.10
C LEU A 631 -32.04 6.95 -6.61
N VAL A 632 -33.25 6.58 -7.02
CA VAL A 632 -33.61 6.27 -8.42
C VAL A 632 -34.09 7.48 -9.21
N MET A 633 -34.81 8.42 -8.58
CA MET A 633 -35.28 9.68 -9.21
C MET A 633 -34.16 10.67 -9.43
#